data_AF-A0A518GYP9-F1
#
_entry.id   AF-A0A518GYP9-F1
#
_cell.length_a   1.000
_cell.length_b   1.000
_cell.length_c   1.000
_cell.angle_alpha   90.00
_cell.angle_beta   90.00
_cell.angle_gamma   90.00
#
_symmetry.space_group_name_H-M   'P 1'
#
loop_
_entity.id
_entity.type
_entity.pdbx_description
1 polymer ?
#
loop_
_entity_poly.entity_id
_entity_poly.type
_entity_poly.pdbx_seq_one_letter_code
_entity_poly.pdbx_strand_id
1 'polypeptide(L)'
;MDGYLYVAVGDKGVYGAVGTDGRRVDLYGGGVLRLRPDGTDLEVYCTGVRNILDVALDAEDEIFTYDNTDEHDWMSRLTHMVDGGEYGYPFDFVPRRPYTLWMMADYGGGAATGALCYTEDALPAEYRGNLFLADFGKRQVLRVVPRRDGATFRADSRSDVFSDPPGDFRPVGIAVAPDGLGLYICDWQHADTKEAVSVGRLLRLTYTGPSHARTRPSWFLDAACGRPCRASLDELVVALSHPARSVREVAQRRLAERGAGAVAALVRLLGDVDAPLTSVAPAIDKDL
;
A
#
# COMPACT_ATOMS: atom_id res chain seq x y z
N MET A 1 1.24 10.66 -6.64
CA MET A 1 0.12 10.44 -5.72
C MET A 1 -1.05 11.33 -6.10
N ASP A 2 -2.20 10.69 -6.28
CA ASP A 2 -3.50 11.29 -6.57
C ASP A 2 -4.14 12.02 -5.37
N GLY A 3 -3.63 11.76 -4.16
CA GLY A 3 -4.07 12.38 -2.91
C GLY A 3 -5.31 11.73 -2.29
N TYR A 4 -5.59 10.47 -2.62
CA TYR A 4 -6.69 9.70 -2.02
C TYR A 4 -6.21 8.78 -0.90
N LEU A 5 -7.12 8.46 0.01
CA LEU A 5 -7.05 7.33 0.91
C LEU A 5 -7.76 6.16 0.25
N TYR A 6 -7.17 4.97 0.37
CA TYR A 6 -7.74 3.72 -0.15
C TYR A 6 -8.14 2.83 1.02
N VAL A 7 -9.34 2.27 0.95
CA VAL A 7 -9.94 1.50 2.03
C VAL A 7 -10.27 0.10 1.52
N ALA A 8 -9.59 -0.91 2.06
CA ALA A 8 -9.90 -2.31 1.83
C ALA A 8 -11.26 -2.67 2.46
N VAL A 9 -12.13 -3.30 1.69
CA VAL A 9 -13.46 -3.74 2.13
C VAL A 9 -13.65 -5.21 1.78
N GLY A 10 -13.98 -6.02 2.79
CA GLY A 10 -14.37 -7.42 2.59
C GLY A 10 -15.81 -7.60 2.12
N ASP A 11 -16.21 -8.84 1.86
CA ASP A 11 -17.40 -9.24 1.10
C ASP A 11 -18.73 -8.91 1.77
N LYS A 12 -18.68 -8.44 3.01
CA LYS A 12 -19.84 -7.86 3.68
C LYS A 12 -20.25 -6.53 3.08
N GLY A 13 -19.33 -5.86 2.39
CA GLY A 13 -19.58 -4.59 1.73
C GLY A 13 -19.78 -3.44 2.70
N VAL A 14 -20.16 -2.30 2.14
CA VAL A 14 -20.47 -1.07 2.87
C VAL A 14 -21.74 -0.48 2.26
N TYR A 15 -22.77 -0.27 3.08
CA TYR A 15 -24.07 0.22 2.62
C TYR A 15 -24.36 1.62 3.17
N GLY A 16 -24.75 2.53 2.28
CA GLY A 16 -25.13 3.89 2.63
C GLY A 16 -24.00 4.73 3.21
N ALA A 17 -22.74 4.49 2.81
CA ALA A 17 -21.64 5.35 3.23
C ALA A 17 -21.83 6.75 2.64
N VAL A 18 -21.54 7.77 3.46
CA VAL A 18 -21.74 9.18 3.09
C VAL A 18 -20.44 9.94 3.32
N GLY A 19 -19.91 10.56 2.26
CA GLY A 19 -18.80 11.49 2.33
C GLY A 19 -19.19 12.79 3.04
N THR A 20 -18.20 13.58 3.46
CA THR A 20 -18.44 14.87 4.15
C THR A 20 -19.06 15.92 3.22
N ASP A 21 -18.96 15.72 1.91
CA ASP A 21 -19.61 16.49 0.84
C ASP A 21 -21.03 15.98 0.49
N GLY A 22 -21.52 14.95 1.19
CA GLY A 22 -22.83 14.35 0.95
C GLY A 22 -22.88 13.32 -0.18
N ARG A 23 -21.76 13.02 -0.85
CA ARG A 23 -21.70 11.89 -1.80
C ARG A 23 -22.03 10.59 -1.10
N ARG A 24 -22.73 9.69 -1.79
CA ARG A 24 -23.15 8.40 -1.24
C ARG A 24 -22.69 7.26 -2.11
N VAL A 25 -22.22 6.20 -1.47
CA VAL A 25 -21.83 4.95 -2.13
C VAL A 25 -22.40 3.74 -1.42
N ASP A 26 -22.74 2.74 -2.22
CA ASP A 26 -23.01 1.39 -1.79
C ASP A 26 -21.98 0.48 -2.48
N LEU A 27 -21.25 -0.29 -1.68
CA LEU A 27 -20.35 -1.32 -2.14
C LEU A 27 -20.96 -2.67 -1.78
N TYR A 28 -21.49 -3.36 -2.78
CA TYR A 28 -21.96 -4.73 -2.67
C TYR A 28 -20.79 -5.69 -2.85
N GLY A 29 -20.57 -6.61 -1.90
CA GLY A 29 -19.40 -7.49 -1.93
C GLY A 29 -18.12 -6.77 -1.51
N GLY A 30 -16.97 -7.37 -1.81
CA GLY A 30 -15.66 -6.84 -1.42
C GLY A 30 -15.10 -5.96 -2.53
N GLY A 31 -14.25 -5.02 -2.14
CA GLY A 31 -13.69 -4.05 -3.06
C GLY A 31 -12.76 -3.07 -2.36
N VAL A 32 -12.37 -2.04 -3.11
CA VAL A 32 -11.64 -0.90 -2.58
C VAL A 32 -12.52 0.33 -2.73
N LEU A 33 -12.68 1.09 -1.64
CA LEU A 33 -13.21 2.45 -1.69
C LEU A 33 -12.04 3.44 -1.73
N ARG A 34 -12.26 4.61 -2.32
CA ARG A 34 -11.33 5.73 -2.17
C ARG A 34 -12.05 7.03 -1.81
N LEU A 35 -11.35 7.89 -1.08
CA LEU A 35 -11.84 9.20 -0.64
C LEU A 35 -10.69 10.16 -0.34
N ARG A 36 -10.94 11.46 -0.34
CA ARG A 36 -9.97 12.46 0.12
C ARG A 36 -9.77 12.35 1.64
N PRO A 37 -8.60 12.77 2.17
CA PRO A 37 -8.36 12.79 3.62
C PRO A 37 -9.34 13.62 4.45
N ASP A 38 -10.04 14.59 3.83
CA ASP A 38 -11.10 15.38 4.46
C ASP A 38 -12.49 14.74 4.37
N GLY A 39 -12.58 13.53 3.80
CA GLY A 39 -13.81 12.76 3.65
C GLY A 39 -14.64 13.08 2.40
N THR A 40 -14.16 13.96 1.52
CA THR A 40 -14.84 14.30 0.26
C THR A 40 -14.47 13.33 -0.88
N ASP A 41 -15.18 13.41 -2.00
CA ASP A 41 -14.96 12.57 -3.20
C ASP A 41 -14.97 11.05 -2.88
N LEU A 42 -15.86 10.62 -1.98
CA LEU A 42 -16.05 9.19 -1.68
C LEU A 42 -16.59 8.45 -2.90
N GLU A 43 -15.87 7.42 -3.35
CA GLU A 43 -16.25 6.58 -4.49
C GLU A 43 -15.77 5.12 -4.36
N VAL A 44 -16.39 4.25 -5.15
CA VAL A 44 -15.96 2.85 -5.32
C VAL A 44 -14.83 2.81 -6.34
N TYR A 45 -13.67 2.29 -5.97
CA TYR A 45 -12.52 2.15 -6.86
C TYR A 45 -12.57 0.84 -7.65
N CYS A 46 -12.80 -0.29 -6.98
CA CYS A 46 -12.93 -1.59 -7.63
C CYS A 46 -13.78 -2.55 -6.77
N THR A 47 -14.26 -3.64 -7.35
CA THR A 47 -15.23 -4.58 -6.76
C THR A 47 -14.90 -6.05 -7.07
N GLY A 48 -15.61 -6.99 -6.43
CA GLY A 48 -15.52 -8.40 -6.79
C GLY A 48 -14.40 -9.17 -6.11
N VAL A 49 -13.92 -8.70 -4.96
CA VAL A 49 -12.96 -9.43 -4.11
C VAL A 49 -13.66 -10.01 -2.89
N ARG A 50 -13.00 -10.92 -2.18
CA ARG A 50 -13.58 -11.56 -1.01
C ARG A 50 -13.33 -10.77 0.27
N ASN A 51 -12.12 -10.80 0.81
CA ASN A 51 -11.84 -10.33 2.17
C ASN A 51 -10.40 -9.84 2.25
N ILE A 52 -10.12 -8.81 1.46
CA ILE A 52 -8.90 -8.03 1.54
C ILE A 52 -8.90 -7.23 2.85
N LEU A 53 -7.76 -7.21 3.54
CA LEU A 53 -7.59 -6.50 4.82
C LEU A 53 -6.66 -5.30 4.72
N ASP A 54 -5.98 -5.13 3.58
CA ASP A 54 -4.98 -4.08 3.39
C ASP A 54 -4.78 -3.75 1.91
N VAL A 55 -4.23 -2.56 1.66
CA VAL A 55 -3.95 -2.03 0.32
C VAL A 55 -2.48 -1.62 0.24
N ALA A 56 -1.72 -2.26 -0.65
CA ALA A 56 -0.34 -1.91 -0.93
C ALA A 56 -0.25 -1.02 -2.17
N LEU A 57 0.28 0.19 -2.01
CA LEU A 57 0.56 1.12 -3.11
C LEU A 57 2.03 1.08 -3.50
N ASP A 58 2.34 0.86 -4.77
CA ASP A 58 3.71 1.01 -5.27
C ASP A 58 4.07 2.48 -5.57
N ALA A 59 5.29 2.72 -6.04
CA ALA A 59 5.79 4.07 -6.30
C ALA A 59 5.08 4.80 -7.46
N GLU A 60 4.32 4.08 -8.27
CA GLU A 60 3.52 4.59 -9.40
C GLU A 60 2.04 4.73 -9.01
N ASP A 61 1.72 4.52 -7.72
CA ASP A 61 0.36 4.48 -7.17
C ASP A 61 -0.49 3.31 -7.69
N GLU A 62 0.15 2.26 -8.24
CA GLU A 62 -0.53 1.01 -8.60
C GLU A 62 -0.91 0.25 -7.32
N ILE A 63 -2.08 -0.39 -7.33
CA ILE A 63 -2.67 -0.98 -6.14
C ILE A 63 -2.55 -2.50 -6.17
N PHE A 64 -2.07 -3.07 -5.06
CA PHE A 64 -2.01 -4.51 -4.86
C PHE A 64 -2.72 -4.88 -3.57
N THR A 65 -3.45 -5.99 -3.59
CA THR A 65 -4.05 -6.55 -2.38
C THR A 65 -3.77 -8.05 -2.30
N TYR A 66 -3.78 -8.55 -1.07
CA TYR A 66 -3.66 -9.97 -0.79
C TYR A 66 -4.94 -10.44 -0.11
N ASP A 67 -5.69 -11.27 -0.81
CA ASP A 67 -7.03 -11.65 -0.41
C ASP A 67 -7.03 -12.95 0.40
N ASN A 68 -7.94 -13.02 1.37
CA ASN A 68 -8.14 -14.19 2.21
C ASN A 68 -9.03 -15.23 1.50
N THR A 69 -8.87 -16.51 1.84
CA THR A 69 -9.58 -17.61 1.17
C THR A 69 -11.03 -17.78 1.64
N ASP A 70 -11.93 -18.22 0.76
CA ASP A 70 -13.26 -18.75 1.11
C ASP A 70 -13.24 -20.21 1.57
N GLU A 71 -12.06 -20.82 1.68
CA GLU A 71 -11.83 -22.24 2.01
C GLU A 71 -12.33 -23.24 0.95
N HIS A 72 -12.76 -22.75 -0.23
CA HIS A 72 -13.33 -23.54 -1.32
C HIS A 72 -12.63 -23.23 -2.66
N ASP A 73 -13.14 -22.29 -3.45
CA ASP A 73 -12.66 -22.01 -4.81
C ASP A 73 -11.88 -20.69 -4.88
N TRP A 74 -12.08 -19.78 -3.93
CA TRP A 74 -11.32 -18.54 -3.78
C TRP A 74 -10.18 -18.78 -2.78
N MET A 75 -9.01 -19.17 -3.27
CA MET A 75 -7.80 -19.32 -2.45
C MET A 75 -7.09 -17.98 -2.20
N SER A 76 -6.17 -17.95 -1.23
CA SER A 76 -5.41 -16.75 -0.92
C SER A 76 -4.62 -16.30 -2.14
N ARG A 77 -4.88 -15.08 -2.61
CA ARG A 77 -4.42 -14.62 -3.92
C ARG A 77 -3.94 -13.19 -3.91
N LEU A 78 -2.89 -12.95 -4.67
CA LEU A 78 -2.34 -11.62 -4.91
C LEU A 78 -2.96 -11.07 -6.19
N THR A 79 -3.48 -9.85 -6.11
CA THR A 79 -4.20 -9.21 -7.22
C THR A 79 -3.77 -7.77 -7.38
N HIS A 80 -3.53 -7.37 -8.63
CA HIS A 80 -3.37 -5.97 -9.04
C HIS A 80 -4.76 -5.36 -9.25
N MET A 81 -5.04 -4.28 -8.52
CA MET A 81 -6.32 -3.58 -8.55
C MET A 81 -6.28 -2.42 -9.54
N VAL A 82 -7.23 -2.43 -10.48
CA VAL A 82 -7.38 -1.39 -11.51
C VAL A 82 -8.64 -0.60 -11.23
N ASP A 83 -8.62 0.71 -11.54
CA ASP A 83 -9.79 1.59 -11.43
C ASP A 83 -10.96 1.04 -12.26
N GLY A 84 -12.12 0.87 -11.62
CA GLY A 84 -13.31 0.23 -12.17
C GLY A 84 -13.25 -1.29 -12.34
N GLY A 85 -12.21 -1.96 -11.81
CA GLY A 85 -12.01 -3.40 -11.94
C GLY A 85 -13.04 -4.23 -11.19
N GLU A 86 -13.46 -5.35 -11.79
CA GLU A 86 -14.37 -6.35 -11.20
C GLU A 86 -13.71 -7.74 -11.20
N TYR A 87 -13.54 -8.34 -10.02
CA TYR A 87 -12.76 -9.59 -9.84
C TYR A 87 -13.62 -10.85 -9.65
N GLY A 88 -14.95 -10.71 -9.70
CA GLY A 88 -15.91 -11.81 -9.87
C GLY A 88 -16.38 -12.50 -8.59
N TYR A 89 -15.82 -12.22 -7.41
CA TYR A 89 -16.33 -12.80 -6.17
C TYR A 89 -17.72 -12.22 -5.81
N PRO A 90 -18.72 -13.03 -5.40
CA PRO A 90 -18.68 -14.48 -5.11
C PRO A 90 -19.30 -15.37 -6.20
N PHE A 91 -19.52 -14.88 -7.43
CA PHE A 91 -20.31 -15.64 -8.42
C PHE A 91 -19.56 -16.01 -9.70
N ASP A 92 -18.70 -15.12 -10.19
CA ASP A 92 -18.07 -15.20 -11.51
C ASP A 92 -16.52 -15.22 -11.44
N PHE A 93 -15.97 -15.75 -10.34
CA PHE A 93 -14.54 -15.84 -10.09
C PHE A 93 -13.89 -17.18 -10.48
N VAL A 94 -14.67 -18.10 -11.08
CA VAL A 94 -14.25 -19.43 -11.50
C VAL A 94 -14.55 -19.58 -13.00
N PRO A 95 -13.67 -20.21 -13.82
CA PRO A 95 -12.46 -19.65 -14.44
C PRO A 95 -12.69 -18.48 -15.42
N ARG A 96 -11.62 -17.68 -15.66
CA ARG A 96 -11.41 -16.65 -16.70
C ARG A 96 -12.59 -16.41 -17.64
N ARG A 97 -13.52 -15.57 -17.19
CA ARG A 97 -14.54 -14.98 -18.04
C ARG A 97 -13.96 -13.72 -18.70
N PRO A 98 -14.38 -13.34 -19.92
CA PRO A 98 -13.85 -12.16 -20.61
C PRO A 98 -14.24 -10.83 -19.93
N TYR A 99 -15.08 -10.87 -18.89
CA TYR A 99 -15.64 -9.71 -18.21
C TYR A 99 -15.20 -9.58 -16.74
N THR A 100 -14.40 -10.49 -16.20
CA THR A 100 -13.79 -10.37 -14.86
C THR A 100 -12.27 -10.26 -14.97
N LEU A 101 -11.69 -9.34 -14.21
CA LEU A 101 -10.25 -9.25 -14.05
C LEU A 101 -9.75 -10.40 -13.18
N TRP A 102 -8.47 -10.74 -13.34
CA TRP A 102 -7.90 -11.94 -12.75
C TRP A 102 -6.75 -11.62 -11.79
N MET A 103 -6.53 -12.52 -10.83
CA MET A 103 -5.40 -12.46 -9.91
C MET A 103 -4.06 -12.61 -10.63
N MET A 104 -3.01 -12.05 -10.01
CA MET A 104 -1.62 -12.23 -10.45
C MET A 104 -1.11 -13.63 -10.09
N ALA A 105 -1.47 -14.10 -8.90
CA ALA A 105 -1.03 -15.39 -8.37
C ALA A 105 -2.00 -15.94 -7.33
N ASP A 106 -2.14 -17.26 -7.33
CA ASP A 106 -2.83 -18.04 -6.30
C ASP A 106 -1.79 -18.71 -5.41
N TYR A 107 -1.90 -18.52 -4.10
CA TYR A 107 -1.00 -19.10 -3.10
C TYR A 107 -1.66 -20.17 -2.23
N GLY A 108 -2.83 -20.67 -2.62
CA GLY A 108 -3.56 -21.74 -1.94
C GLY A 108 -4.18 -21.31 -0.61
N GLY A 109 -4.43 -22.27 0.27
CA GLY A 109 -4.99 -21.99 1.60
C GLY A 109 -4.09 -21.10 2.44
N GLY A 110 -4.67 -20.25 3.28
CA GLY A 110 -3.97 -19.26 4.07
C GLY A 110 -4.97 -18.35 4.78
N ALA A 111 -4.46 -17.31 5.44
CA ALA A 111 -5.29 -16.23 5.94
C ALA A 111 -4.53 -14.92 5.76
N ALA A 112 -4.73 -14.29 4.61
CA ALA A 112 -4.14 -12.99 4.29
C ALA A 112 -4.60 -11.93 5.30
N THR A 113 -3.67 -11.12 5.81
CA THR A 113 -3.95 -10.13 6.85
C THR A 113 -3.29 -8.77 6.65
N GLY A 114 -2.27 -8.67 5.79
CA GLY A 114 -1.60 -7.40 5.53
C GLY A 114 -0.84 -7.42 4.21
N ALA A 115 -0.68 -6.25 3.61
CA ALA A 115 0.00 -6.07 2.34
C ALA A 115 0.75 -4.73 2.34
N LEU A 116 2.04 -4.78 2.05
CA LEU A 116 2.90 -3.60 1.98
C LEU A 116 3.76 -3.64 0.74
N CYS A 117 3.80 -2.56 -0.04
CA CYS A 117 4.84 -2.37 -1.05
C CYS A 117 5.99 -1.56 -0.43
N TYR A 118 7.21 -2.09 -0.52
CA TYR A 118 8.38 -1.41 0.05
C TYR A 118 8.86 -0.28 -0.87
N THR A 119 8.52 0.96 -0.50
CA THR A 119 8.83 2.18 -1.25
C THR A 119 9.81 3.11 -0.51
N GLU A 120 10.58 2.52 0.40
CA GLU A 120 11.61 3.20 1.19
C GLU A 120 13.02 2.84 0.69
N ASP A 121 14.04 3.43 1.30
CA ASP A 121 15.41 3.42 0.79
C ASP A 121 16.43 2.66 1.64
N ALA A 122 16.06 2.21 2.84
CA ALA A 122 16.96 1.53 3.75
C ALA A 122 17.40 0.13 3.28
N LEU A 123 16.46 -0.67 2.74
CA LEU A 123 16.75 -2.00 2.23
C LEU A 123 17.51 -1.91 0.89
N PRO A 124 18.30 -2.95 0.55
CA PRO A 124 18.97 -3.05 -0.75
C PRO A 124 18.01 -2.87 -1.93
N ALA A 125 18.56 -2.44 -3.08
CA ALA A 125 17.78 -2.12 -4.27
C ALA A 125 16.85 -3.27 -4.73
N GLU A 126 17.26 -4.52 -4.55
CA GLU A 126 16.45 -5.71 -4.89
C GLU A 126 15.15 -5.85 -4.07
N TYR A 127 15.00 -5.13 -2.96
CA TYR A 127 13.78 -5.12 -2.14
C TYR A 127 12.82 -3.99 -2.49
N ARG A 128 13.29 -2.97 -3.22
CA ARG A 128 12.50 -1.78 -3.56
C ARG A 128 11.46 -2.11 -4.62
N GLY A 129 10.20 -1.75 -4.34
CA GLY A 129 9.06 -2.12 -5.17
C GLY A 129 8.53 -3.54 -4.95
N ASN A 130 9.11 -4.31 -4.03
CA ASN A 130 8.57 -5.63 -3.70
C ASN A 130 7.39 -5.52 -2.74
N LEU A 131 6.52 -6.52 -2.82
CA LEU A 131 5.39 -6.68 -1.92
C LEU A 131 5.78 -7.59 -0.76
N PHE A 132 5.35 -7.23 0.44
CA PHE A 132 5.43 -8.02 1.66
C PHE A 132 4.01 -8.31 2.15
N LEU A 133 3.65 -9.59 2.17
CA LEU A 133 2.29 -10.04 2.43
C LEU A 133 2.25 -10.81 3.75
N ALA A 134 1.59 -10.28 4.76
CA ALA A 134 1.37 -10.97 6.02
C ALA A 134 0.28 -12.03 5.86
N ASP A 135 0.56 -13.25 6.32
CA ASP A 135 -0.37 -14.37 6.26
C ASP A 135 -0.40 -15.11 7.60
N PHE A 136 -1.52 -14.94 8.31
CA PHE A 136 -1.81 -15.57 9.58
C PHE A 136 -1.81 -17.10 9.45
N GLY A 137 -2.49 -17.62 8.43
CA GLY A 137 -2.71 -19.06 8.26
C GLY A 137 -1.42 -19.79 7.87
N LYS A 138 -0.60 -19.16 7.04
CA LYS A 138 0.74 -19.67 6.67
C LYS A 138 1.79 -19.44 7.74
N ARG A 139 1.51 -18.59 8.74
CA ARG A 139 2.47 -18.21 9.80
C ARG A 139 3.73 -17.60 9.19
N GLN A 140 3.55 -16.67 8.25
CA GLN A 140 4.64 -16.21 7.41
C GLN A 140 4.40 -14.78 6.92
N VAL A 141 5.48 -14.09 6.55
CA VAL A 141 5.43 -12.94 5.65
C VAL A 141 6.01 -13.38 4.31
N LEU A 142 5.25 -13.23 3.23
CA LEU A 142 5.70 -13.56 1.88
C LEU A 142 6.31 -12.32 1.23
N ARG A 143 7.51 -12.44 0.65
CA ARG A 143 8.06 -11.44 -0.28
C ARG A 143 7.69 -11.84 -1.70
N VAL A 144 7.11 -10.93 -2.45
CA VAL A 144 6.79 -11.11 -3.88
C VAL A 144 7.44 -10.01 -4.69
N VAL A 145 8.05 -10.38 -5.82
CA VAL A 145 8.61 -9.43 -6.80
C VAL A 145 7.58 -9.21 -7.91
N PRO A 146 6.87 -8.07 -7.95
CA PRO A 146 5.97 -7.77 -9.06
C PRO A 146 6.76 -7.33 -10.29
N ARG A 147 6.27 -7.70 -11.48
CA ARG A 147 6.79 -7.22 -12.77
C ARG A 147 5.64 -6.81 -13.68
N ARG A 148 5.77 -5.68 -14.36
CA ARG A 148 4.82 -5.23 -15.38
C ARG A 148 4.66 -6.33 -16.45
N ASP A 149 3.41 -6.55 -16.84
CA ASP A 149 2.99 -7.53 -17.84
C ASP A 149 1.76 -6.99 -18.60
N GLY A 150 2.00 -6.33 -19.73
CA GLY A 150 0.98 -5.58 -20.45
C GLY A 150 0.37 -4.46 -19.58
N ALA A 151 -0.96 -4.43 -19.49
CA ALA A 151 -1.72 -3.49 -18.67
C ALA A 151 -1.91 -3.95 -17.21
N THR A 152 -1.16 -4.97 -16.76
CA THR A 152 -1.21 -5.49 -15.39
C THR A 152 0.19 -5.88 -14.91
N PHE A 153 0.26 -6.66 -13.85
CA PHE A 153 1.48 -7.22 -13.30
C PHE A 153 1.38 -8.75 -13.21
N ARG A 154 2.55 -9.40 -13.22
CA ARG A 154 2.71 -10.80 -12.80
C ARG A 154 3.58 -10.88 -11.56
N ALA A 155 3.37 -11.94 -10.77
CA ALA A 155 4.30 -12.30 -9.70
C ALA A 155 5.50 -13.05 -10.31
N ASP A 156 6.65 -12.39 -10.36
CA ASP A 156 7.88 -12.93 -10.97
C ASP A 156 8.56 -13.96 -10.07
N SER A 157 8.54 -13.71 -8.75
CA SER A 157 8.98 -14.67 -7.74
C SER A 157 8.25 -14.46 -6.42
N ARG A 158 8.21 -15.53 -5.63
CA ARG A 158 7.72 -15.55 -4.24
C ARG A 158 8.77 -16.25 -3.38
N SER A 159 9.07 -15.66 -2.22
CA SER A 159 9.87 -16.29 -1.17
C SER A 159 9.28 -16.01 0.21
N ASP A 160 9.49 -16.92 1.14
CA ASP A 160 9.15 -16.74 2.54
C ASP A 160 10.22 -15.87 3.23
N VAL A 161 9.82 -14.89 4.04
CA VAL A 161 10.76 -13.99 4.74
C VAL A 161 11.45 -14.68 5.90
N PHE A 162 10.72 -15.51 6.66
CA PHE A 162 11.26 -16.25 7.79
C PHE A 162 11.53 -17.71 7.40
N SER A 163 12.77 -18.16 7.56
CA SER A 163 13.14 -19.55 7.29
C SER A 163 12.56 -20.53 8.32
N ASP A 164 12.46 -20.09 9.58
CA ASP A 164 11.96 -20.89 10.71
C ASP A 164 11.21 -19.97 11.69
N PRO A 165 9.98 -19.54 11.35
CA PRO A 165 9.19 -18.73 12.26
C PRO A 165 8.69 -19.59 13.45
N PRO A 166 8.54 -19.00 14.65
CA PRO A 166 7.91 -19.68 15.78
C PRO A 166 6.55 -20.30 15.41
N GLY A 167 6.21 -21.47 15.98
CA GLY A 167 4.97 -22.18 15.65
C GLY A 167 3.69 -21.39 15.96
N ASP A 168 3.78 -20.43 16.88
CA ASP A 168 2.75 -19.48 17.29
C ASP A 168 2.78 -18.14 16.51
N PHE A 169 3.66 -17.98 15.52
CA PHE A 169 3.69 -16.77 14.68
C PHE A 169 2.40 -16.66 13.86
N ARG A 170 1.73 -15.53 13.99
CA ARG A 170 0.42 -15.18 13.40
C ARG A 170 0.42 -13.70 13.00
N PRO A 171 1.17 -13.33 11.96
CA PRO A 171 1.24 -11.94 11.52
C PRO A 171 -0.14 -11.47 11.07
N VAL A 172 -0.59 -10.34 11.62
CA VAL A 172 -1.90 -9.72 11.35
C VAL A 172 -1.78 -8.28 10.83
N GLY A 173 -0.56 -7.76 10.71
CA GLY A 173 -0.32 -6.44 10.13
C GLY A 173 1.16 -6.22 9.89
N ILE A 174 1.48 -5.38 8.91
CA ILE A 174 2.85 -5.03 8.55
C ILE A 174 2.92 -3.57 8.14
N ALA A 175 3.95 -2.85 8.57
CA ALA A 175 4.16 -1.46 8.20
C ALA A 175 5.65 -1.12 8.18
N VAL A 176 6.04 -0.08 7.45
CA VAL A 176 7.38 0.48 7.58
C VAL A 176 7.51 1.19 8.94
N ALA A 177 8.64 1.00 9.63
CA ALA A 177 8.96 1.79 10.80
C ALA A 177 9.07 3.30 10.46
N PRO A 178 8.71 4.23 11.36
CA PRO A 178 8.75 5.67 11.08
C PRO A 178 10.11 6.24 10.66
N ASP A 179 11.20 5.59 11.05
CA ASP A 179 12.56 5.95 10.64
C ASP A 179 12.97 5.38 9.27
N GLY A 180 12.16 4.48 8.70
CA GLY A 180 12.41 3.78 7.44
C GLY A 180 13.40 2.63 7.52
N LEU A 181 14.00 2.38 8.69
CA LEU A 181 15.13 1.46 8.85
C LEU A 181 14.71 0.00 9.08
N GLY A 182 13.42 -0.29 8.99
CA GLY A 182 12.88 -1.63 9.18
C GLY A 182 11.38 -1.69 8.97
N LEU A 183 10.83 -2.88 9.19
CA LEU A 183 9.41 -3.14 9.14
C LEU A 183 8.91 -3.52 10.53
N TYR A 184 7.77 -2.99 10.94
CA TYR A 184 7.00 -3.50 12.06
C TYR A 184 6.05 -4.58 11.59
N ILE A 185 5.97 -5.67 12.35
CA ILE A 185 5.00 -6.74 12.16
C ILE A 185 4.22 -6.87 13.46
N CYS A 186 2.90 -6.68 13.36
CA CYS A 186 1.97 -6.98 14.43
C CYS A 186 1.66 -8.48 14.34
N ASP A 187 1.97 -9.22 15.39
CA ASP A 187 1.67 -10.64 15.48
C ASP A 187 0.69 -10.88 16.63
N TRP A 188 -0.41 -11.55 16.31
CA TRP A 188 -1.44 -11.89 17.30
C TRP A 188 -0.94 -12.93 18.31
N GLN A 189 0.03 -13.78 17.94
CA GLN A 189 0.60 -14.82 18.79
C GLN A 189 -0.46 -15.79 19.37
N HIS A 190 -1.57 -15.97 18.66
CA HIS A 190 -2.69 -16.80 19.09
C HIS A 190 -3.40 -17.42 17.90
N ALA A 191 -3.82 -18.68 18.05
CA ALA A 191 -4.66 -19.33 17.05
C ALA A 191 -6.08 -18.75 17.07
N ASP A 192 -6.81 -18.87 15.97
CA ASP A 192 -8.18 -18.36 15.89
C ASP A 192 -9.18 -19.31 16.58
N THR A 193 -9.17 -19.32 17.91
CA THR A 193 -10.02 -20.18 18.75
C THR A 193 -11.23 -19.45 19.35
N LYS A 194 -11.43 -18.17 18.99
CA LYS A 194 -12.43 -17.25 19.58
C LYS A 194 -12.31 -17.06 21.09
N GLU A 195 -11.23 -17.53 21.70
CA GLU A 195 -10.97 -17.34 23.11
C GLU A 195 -10.59 -15.88 23.40
N ALA A 196 -11.06 -15.37 24.54
CA ALA A 196 -10.68 -14.05 25.00
C ALA A 196 -9.29 -14.13 25.67
N VAL A 197 -8.25 -13.80 24.91
CA VAL A 197 -6.86 -13.79 25.39
C VAL A 197 -6.25 -12.39 25.29
N SER A 198 -5.30 -12.09 26.19
CA SER A 198 -4.49 -10.87 26.14
C SER A 198 -3.05 -11.25 25.80
N VAL A 199 -2.78 -11.36 24.51
CA VAL A 199 -1.50 -11.79 23.95
C VAL A 199 -1.21 -11.00 22.67
N GLY A 200 0.02 -11.10 22.18
CA GLY A 200 0.47 -10.44 20.97
C GLY A 200 1.86 -9.88 21.14
N ARG A 201 2.51 -9.64 20.01
CA ARG A 201 3.86 -9.09 19.96
C ARG A 201 4.01 -8.13 18.79
N LEU A 202 4.79 -7.07 19.03
CA LEU A 202 5.25 -6.16 17.99
C LEU A 202 6.70 -6.52 17.67
N LEU A 203 6.93 -7.03 16.47
CA LEU A 203 8.27 -7.39 16.00
C LEU A 203 8.81 -6.28 15.12
N ARG A 204 10.08 -5.94 15.29
CA ARG A 204 10.81 -5.05 14.38
C ARG A 204 11.78 -5.87 13.54
N LEU A 205 11.47 -6.03 12.27
CA LEU A 205 12.36 -6.65 11.29
C LEU A 205 13.35 -5.59 10.79
N THR A 206 14.64 -5.86 10.94
CA THR A 206 15.73 -4.97 10.49
C THR A 206 16.66 -5.72 9.57
N TYR A 207 17.25 -5.00 8.62
CA TYR A 207 18.29 -5.54 7.77
C TYR A 207 19.63 -5.45 8.48
N THR A 208 20.36 -6.57 8.54
CA THR A 208 21.66 -6.66 9.23
C THR A 208 22.85 -6.30 8.33
N GLY A 209 22.62 -6.19 7.02
CA GLY A 209 23.63 -5.69 6.08
C GLY A 209 23.73 -4.16 6.09
N PRO A 210 24.52 -3.57 5.18
CA PRO A 210 24.68 -2.12 5.11
C PRO A 210 23.33 -1.45 4.83
N SER A 211 23.02 -0.41 5.60
CA SER A 211 21.87 0.45 5.32
C SER A 211 22.17 1.36 4.13
N HIS A 212 21.21 1.46 3.21
CA HIS A 212 21.25 2.41 2.09
C HIS A 212 20.38 3.66 2.35
N ALA A 213 19.86 3.80 3.58
CA ALA A 213 18.97 4.90 3.94
C ALA A 213 19.68 6.24 3.85
N ARG A 214 19.06 7.18 3.15
CA ARG A 214 19.46 8.59 3.22
C ARG A 214 18.93 9.20 4.51
N THR A 215 19.70 10.12 5.08
CA THR A 215 19.27 10.84 6.28
C THR A 215 17.96 11.59 6.00
N ARG A 216 16.92 11.24 6.76
CA ARG A 216 15.64 11.95 6.70
C ARG A 216 15.81 13.39 7.22
N PRO A 217 15.14 14.37 6.61
CA PRO A 217 15.16 15.74 7.12
C PRO A 217 14.67 15.83 8.57
N SER A 218 15.24 16.73 9.38
CA SER A 218 14.88 16.88 10.80
C SER A 218 13.40 17.23 11.02
N TRP A 219 12.78 17.92 10.06
CA TRP A 219 11.36 18.27 10.08
C TRP A 219 10.43 17.09 9.73
N PHE A 220 10.96 16.00 9.16
CA PHE A 220 10.15 14.92 8.58
C PHE A 220 9.22 14.27 9.60
N LEU A 221 9.73 13.84 10.75
CA LEU A 221 8.94 13.08 11.71
C LEU A 221 7.82 13.92 12.34
N ASP A 222 8.11 15.18 12.66
CA ASP A 222 7.11 16.11 13.17
C ASP A 222 6.00 16.30 12.12
N ALA A 223 6.39 16.58 10.86
CA ALA A 223 5.45 16.74 9.77
C ALA A 223 4.66 15.45 9.48
N ALA A 224 5.28 14.27 9.46
CA ALA A 224 4.59 13.01 9.21
C ALA A 224 3.52 12.70 10.27
N CYS A 225 3.78 13.07 11.53
CA CYS A 225 2.85 12.90 12.65
C CYS A 225 1.80 14.02 12.79
N GLY A 226 1.61 14.86 11.76
CA GLY A 226 0.62 15.94 11.80
C GLY A 226 1.00 17.14 12.69
N ARG A 227 2.23 17.21 13.20
CA ARG A 227 2.71 18.37 13.95
C ARG A 227 3.14 19.50 12.98
N PRO A 228 3.20 20.76 13.45
CA PRO A 228 3.56 21.89 12.59
C PRO A 228 4.92 21.70 11.90
N CYS A 229 4.92 21.77 10.56
CA CYS A 229 6.14 21.69 9.76
C CYS A 229 6.82 23.06 9.68
N ARG A 230 8.04 23.16 10.21
CA ARG A 230 8.88 24.38 10.20
C ARG A 230 9.84 24.47 9.00
N ALA A 231 9.79 23.51 8.09
CA ALA A 231 10.61 23.51 6.89
C ALA A 231 10.28 24.73 5.99
N SER A 232 11.32 25.30 5.41
CA SER A 232 11.23 26.30 4.34
C SER A 232 10.75 25.66 3.02
N LEU A 233 10.32 26.50 2.07
CA LEU A 233 9.92 26.03 0.74
C LEU A 233 11.07 25.34 0.01
N ASP A 234 12.30 25.86 0.11
CA ASP A 234 13.46 25.26 -0.55
C ASP A 234 13.80 23.88 0.05
N GLU A 235 13.72 23.71 1.38
CA GLU A 235 13.90 22.40 2.02
C GLU A 235 12.86 21.37 1.58
N LEU A 236 11.60 21.80 1.45
CA LEU A 236 10.52 20.92 0.97
C LEU A 236 10.70 20.56 -0.50
N VAL A 237 11.10 21.50 -1.35
CA VAL A 237 11.41 21.24 -2.77
C VAL A 237 12.57 20.26 -2.92
N VAL A 238 13.65 20.42 -2.16
CA VAL A 238 14.78 19.47 -2.16
C VAL A 238 14.32 18.07 -1.73
N ALA A 239 13.42 17.97 -0.76
CA ALA A 239 12.90 16.69 -0.29
C ALA A 239 12.03 15.93 -1.31
N LEU A 240 11.51 16.59 -2.35
CA LEU A 240 10.84 15.91 -3.47
C LEU A 240 11.80 14.97 -4.23
N SER A 241 13.11 15.17 -4.12
CA SER A 241 14.12 14.26 -4.71
C SER A 241 14.56 13.15 -3.76
N HIS A 242 14.00 13.06 -2.54
CA HIS A 242 14.44 12.07 -1.57
C HIS A 242 14.09 10.65 -2.04
N PRO A 243 14.99 9.65 -1.90
CA PRO A 243 14.73 8.29 -2.36
C PRO A 243 13.57 7.58 -1.61
N ALA A 244 13.44 7.81 -0.31
CA ALA A 244 12.25 7.39 0.45
C ALA A 244 10.97 8.09 -0.02
N ARG A 245 9.94 7.30 -0.40
CA ARG A 245 8.63 7.83 -0.83
C ARG A 245 7.93 8.60 0.28
N SER A 246 7.95 8.11 1.51
CA SER A 246 7.32 8.82 2.65
C SER A 246 7.85 10.24 2.83
N VAL A 247 9.15 10.48 2.63
CA VAL A 247 9.72 11.83 2.70
C VAL A 247 9.16 12.73 1.59
N ARG A 248 9.07 12.20 0.35
CA ARG A 248 8.49 12.92 -0.79
C ARG A 248 7.02 13.26 -0.53
N GLU A 249 6.23 12.30 -0.05
CA GLU A 249 4.79 12.49 0.20
C GLU A 249 4.53 13.55 1.28
N VAL A 250 5.29 13.51 2.37
CA VAL A 250 5.19 14.54 3.41
C VAL A 250 5.59 15.90 2.84
N ALA A 251 6.66 15.98 2.03
CA ALA A 251 7.06 17.22 1.38
C ALA A 251 5.95 17.76 0.45
N GLN A 252 5.38 16.91 -0.40
CA GLN A 252 4.27 17.25 -1.30
C GLN A 252 3.07 17.79 -0.53
N ARG A 253 2.63 17.11 0.53
CA ARG A 253 1.50 17.56 1.37
C ARG A 253 1.79 18.92 2.00
N ARG A 254 2.99 19.12 2.54
CA ARG A 254 3.37 20.40 3.15
C ARG A 254 3.51 21.53 2.13
N LEU A 255 3.92 21.24 0.89
CA LEU A 255 3.90 22.20 -0.20
C LEU A 255 2.47 22.57 -0.62
N ALA A 256 1.57 21.58 -0.74
CA ALA A 256 0.17 21.80 -1.06
C ALA A 256 -0.53 22.70 -0.02
N GLU A 257 -0.24 22.51 1.28
CA GLU A 257 -0.75 23.35 2.36
C GLU A 257 -0.28 24.81 2.30
N ARG A 258 0.81 25.11 1.60
CA ARG A 258 1.27 26.49 1.36
C ARG A 258 0.51 27.17 0.21
N GLY A 259 -0.30 26.42 -0.55
CA GLY A 259 -1.12 26.92 -1.64
C GLY A 259 -0.33 27.75 -2.65
N ALA A 260 -0.85 28.93 -2.99
CA ALA A 260 -0.24 29.85 -3.95
C ALA A 260 1.22 30.22 -3.61
N GLY A 261 1.60 30.19 -2.32
CA GLY A 261 2.97 30.50 -1.89
C GLY A 261 4.03 29.50 -2.36
N ALA A 262 3.65 28.26 -2.68
CA ALA A 262 4.58 27.24 -3.19
C ALA A 262 4.73 27.23 -4.72
N VAL A 263 3.81 27.88 -5.45
CA VAL A 263 3.70 27.76 -6.92
C VAL A 263 4.99 28.20 -7.62
N ALA A 264 5.55 29.35 -7.25
CA ALA A 264 6.76 29.85 -7.90
C ALA A 264 7.96 28.90 -7.74
N ALA A 265 8.10 28.27 -6.56
CA ALA A 265 9.16 27.31 -6.29
C ALA A 265 8.98 26.01 -7.09
N LEU A 266 7.74 25.54 -7.23
CA LEU A 266 7.39 24.37 -8.04
C LEU A 266 7.59 24.62 -9.54
N VAL A 267 7.19 25.79 -10.05
CA VAL A 267 7.43 26.17 -11.46
C VAL A 267 8.92 26.20 -11.78
N ARG A 268 9.74 26.71 -10.85
CA ARG A 268 11.21 26.68 -10.99
C ARG A 268 11.74 25.24 -11.05
N LEU A 269 11.24 24.34 -10.20
CA LEU A 269 11.62 22.93 -10.22
C LEU A 269 11.23 22.24 -11.53
N LEU A 270 10.01 22.50 -12.05
CA LEU A 270 9.56 21.94 -13.32
C LEU A 270 10.40 22.41 -14.52
N GLY A 271 10.99 23.60 -14.43
CA GLY A 271 11.89 24.15 -15.45
C GLY A 271 13.35 23.71 -15.31
N ASP A 272 13.70 22.97 -14.26
CA ASP A 272 15.05 22.47 -14.01
C ASP A 272 15.25 21.12 -14.70
N VAL A 273 16.02 21.10 -15.79
CA VAL A 273 16.28 19.91 -16.59
C VAL A 273 17.18 18.88 -15.89
N ASP A 274 17.88 19.31 -14.83
CA ASP A 274 18.76 18.44 -14.04
C ASP A 274 18.02 17.89 -12.79
N ALA A 275 16.77 18.31 -12.56
CA ALA A 275 15.96 17.81 -11.46
C ALA A 275 15.66 16.30 -11.64
N PRO A 276 15.82 15.46 -10.59
CA PRO A 276 15.49 14.04 -10.68
C PRO A 276 14.03 13.84 -11.11
N LEU A 277 13.75 12.88 -12.00
CA LEU A 277 12.37 12.57 -12.43
C LEU A 277 11.41 12.31 -11.25
N THR A 278 11.93 11.74 -10.16
CA THR A 278 11.20 11.51 -8.90
C THR A 278 10.71 12.79 -8.21
N SER A 279 11.30 13.94 -8.53
CA SER A 279 10.95 15.27 -7.99
C SER A 279 9.97 16.06 -8.88
N VAL A 280 9.79 15.64 -10.13
CA VAL A 280 8.98 16.31 -11.15
C VAL A 280 7.62 15.64 -11.36
N ALA A 281 7.45 14.38 -10.94
CA ALA A 281 6.16 13.68 -11.04
C ALA A 281 5.16 14.18 -9.98
N PRO A 282 4.19 14.99 -10.42
CA PRO A 282 2.81 14.52 -10.42
C PRO A 282 2.07 15.04 -11.67
N ALA A 283 2.11 14.34 -12.81
CA ALA A 283 1.22 14.60 -13.95
C ALA A 283 1.55 13.75 -15.19
N ILE A 284 0.49 13.15 -15.75
CA ILE A 284 0.11 13.21 -17.17
C ILE A 284 1.14 12.64 -18.15
N ASP A 285 0.86 11.41 -18.59
CA ASP A 285 1.34 10.87 -19.86
C ASP A 285 1.04 11.87 -20.98
N LYS A 286 2.08 12.29 -21.71
CA LYS A 286 1.96 13.24 -22.81
C LYS A 286 1.67 12.56 -24.16
N ASP A 287 1.46 11.25 -24.19
CA ASP A 287 1.15 10.52 -25.42
C ASP A 287 -0.05 9.56 -25.29
N LEU A 288 -1.21 10.09 -24.87
CA LEU A 288 -2.55 9.51 -25.14
C LEU A 288 -3.55 10.58 -25.59
#